data_AF-A0AAV4WXC9-F1
#
_entry.id   AF-A0AAV4WXC9-F1
#
_cell.length_a   1.000
_cell.length_b   1.000
_cell.length_c   1.000
_cell.angle_alpha   90.00
_cell.angle_beta   90.00
_cell.angle_gamma   90.00
#
_symmetry.space_group_name_H-M   'P 1'
#
loop_
_entity.id
_entity.type
_entity.pdbx_description
1 polymer ?
#
loop_
_entity_poly.entity_id
_entity_poly.type
_entity_poly.pdbx_seq_one_letter_code
_entity_poly.pdbx_strand_id
1 'polypeptide(L)'
;MDMALLVCCIAPALLSAVFVYFAGEAENLVDFWTLGYRLIEGKYKMLVNFIGGFMHFTVYMEFPCFTALSVCILVHHYELILRHFHDDLKTRNSSIKILKCHMFVNNYNNIVEKILILKDTLSTPLLAALLNGFFNLYLVLAFILQQEVSFAMIVELFVFAATGVVLLTSLTLCCSKIPDSMIKIKSTLAALIDRHQVNDLSVGREIRLLERMEKKEIIYLSACDMVYFRKEFLLSAFGTFLTYGLLIINMRKFEKI
;
A
#
# COMPACT_ATOMS: atom_id res chain seq x y z
N MET A 1 10.02 1.22 -12.18
CA MET A 1 9.04 0.14 -11.89
C MET A 1 9.69 -1.21 -12.13
N ASP A 2 10.41 -1.36 -13.24
CA ASP A 2 11.16 -2.58 -13.60
C ASP A 2 12.18 -2.99 -12.54
N MET A 3 12.91 -2.05 -11.93
CA MET A 3 13.85 -2.35 -10.85
C MET A 3 13.17 -2.89 -9.57
N ALA A 4 11.96 -2.45 -9.24
CA ALA A 4 11.25 -2.92 -8.05
C ALA A 4 10.68 -4.33 -8.27
N LEU A 5 10.19 -4.62 -9.47
CA LEU A 5 9.79 -5.94 -9.93
C LEU A 5 10.97 -6.92 -9.89
N LEU A 6 12.12 -6.51 -10.44
CA LEU A 6 13.32 -7.33 -10.46
C LEU A 6 13.83 -7.67 -9.05
N VAL A 7 13.78 -6.70 -8.13
CA VAL A 7 14.12 -6.92 -6.72
C VAL A 7 13.14 -7.89 -6.05
N CYS A 8 11.83 -7.78 -6.32
CA CYS A 8 10.83 -8.69 -5.75
C CYS A 8 11.01 -10.14 -6.23
N CYS A 9 11.42 -10.35 -7.49
CA CYS A 9 11.66 -11.69 -8.03
C CYS A 9 12.98 -12.31 -7.55
N ILE A 10 14.04 -11.50 -7.38
CA ILE A 10 15.38 -12.01 -7.03
C ILE A 10 15.53 -12.17 -5.51
N ALA A 11 14.87 -11.34 -4.71
CA ALA A 11 15.01 -11.35 -3.25
C ALA A 11 14.64 -12.71 -2.62
N PRO A 12 13.55 -13.41 -2.98
CA PRO A 12 13.21 -14.71 -2.38
C PRO A 12 14.27 -15.79 -2.61
N ALA A 13 14.89 -15.81 -3.81
CA ALA A 13 15.95 -16.75 -4.14
C ALA A 13 17.24 -16.46 -3.34
N LEU A 14 17.61 -15.18 -3.22
CA LEU A 14 18.77 -14.77 -2.42
C LEU A 14 18.55 -15.04 -0.92
N LEU A 15 17.36 -14.71 -0.40
CA LEU A 15 16.99 -14.92 0.99
C LEU A 15 16.93 -16.41 1.33
N SER A 16 16.40 -17.26 0.45
CA SER A 16 16.45 -18.71 0.63
C SER A 16 17.88 -19.24 0.66
N ALA A 17 18.77 -18.76 -0.21
CA ALA A 17 20.17 -19.17 -0.21
C ALA A 17 20.88 -18.77 1.10
N VAL A 18 20.67 -17.53 1.57
CA VAL A 18 21.19 -17.03 2.84
C VAL A 18 20.62 -17.81 4.02
N PHE A 19 19.33 -18.10 4.00
CA PHE A 19 18.66 -18.88 5.04
C PHE A 19 19.23 -20.30 5.13
N VAL A 20 19.38 -21.00 4.01
CA VAL A 20 19.95 -22.35 3.97
C VAL A 20 21.40 -22.37 4.46
N TYR A 21 22.19 -21.34 4.12
CA TYR A 21 23.56 -21.20 4.61
C TYR A 21 23.61 -21.13 6.14
N PHE A 22 22.78 -20.30 6.76
CA PHE A 22 22.73 -20.16 8.23
C PHE A 22 21.98 -21.30 8.94
N ALA A 23 20.97 -21.90 8.30
CA ALA A 23 20.21 -23.02 8.86
C ALA A 23 21.01 -24.33 8.87
N GLY A 24 22.00 -24.48 7.98
CA GLY A 24 22.94 -25.61 8.00
C GLY A 24 23.78 -25.68 9.27
N GLU A 25 23.88 -24.57 10.02
CA GLU A 25 24.65 -24.44 11.24
C GLU A 25 23.82 -24.73 12.52
N ALA A 26 22.48 -24.76 12.39
CA ALA A 26 21.55 -24.98 13.51
C ALA A 26 20.70 -26.25 13.28
N GLU A 27 21.08 -27.37 13.90
CA GLU A 27 20.44 -28.69 13.71
C GLU A 27 18.92 -28.70 13.94
N ASN A 28 18.41 -27.86 14.85
CA ASN A 28 16.99 -27.83 15.25
C ASN A 28 16.06 -27.10 14.24
N LEU A 29 16.58 -26.18 13.42
CA LEU A 29 15.77 -25.40 12.48
C LEU A 29 15.42 -26.18 11.21
N VAL A 30 16.23 -27.19 10.89
CA VAL A 30 16.03 -27.99 9.69
C VAL A 30 14.84 -28.95 9.82
N ASP A 31 14.55 -29.41 11.03
CA ASP A 31 13.44 -30.33 11.28
C ASP A 31 12.07 -29.64 11.09
N PHE A 32 11.98 -28.30 11.24
CA PHE A 32 10.76 -27.53 10.98
C PHE A 32 10.40 -27.49 9.49
N TRP A 33 11.38 -27.21 8.63
CA TRP A 33 11.21 -27.08 7.17
C TRP A 33 11.04 -28.40 6.44
N THR A 34 11.52 -29.48 7.04
CA THR A 34 11.30 -30.85 6.56
C THR A 34 9.99 -31.45 7.07
N LEU A 35 9.11 -30.67 7.71
CA LEU A 35 7.85 -31.15 8.31
C LEU A 35 8.07 -32.31 9.31
N GLY A 36 9.20 -32.31 10.02
CA GLY A 36 9.59 -33.37 10.94
C GLY A 36 10.18 -34.62 10.29
N TYR A 37 10.41 -34.64 8.97
CA TYR A 37 11.06 -35.76 8.30
C TYR A 37 12.59 -35.67 8.46
N ARG A 38 13.17 -36.59 9.24
CA ARG A 38 14.62 -36.74 9.36
C ARG A 38 15.21 -37.33 8.08
N LEU A 39 15.61 -36.46 7.16
CA LEU A 39 16.40 -36.84 5.98
C LEU A 39 17.82 -37.25 6.42
N ILE A 40 18.13 -38.53 6.25
CA ILE A 40 19.38 -39.17 6.70
C ILE A 40 20.59 -38.71 5.84
N GLU A 41 20.35 -38.23 4.62
CA GLU A 41 21.40 -37.80 3.69
C GLU A 41 21.50 -36.26 3.59
N GLY A 42 22.67 -35.72 3.96
CA GLY A 42 22.91 -34.27 4.03
C GLY A 42 22.69 -33.49 2.72
N LYS A 43 22.86 -34.12 1.55
CA LYS A 43 22.66 -33.47 0.24
C LYS A 43 21.18 -33.18 -0.06
N TYR A 44 20.29 -34.12 0.24
CA TYR A 44 18.85 -33.95 0.02
C TYR A 44 18.24 -32.98 1.04
N LYS A 45 18.77 -32.96 2.27
CA LYS A 45 18.39 -32.02 3.34
C LYS A 45 18.57 -30.55 2.92
N MET A 46 19.70 -30.21 2.28
CA MET A 46 19.98 -28.84 1.82
C MET A 46 19.03 -28.39 0.69
N LEU A 47 18.78 -29.27 -0.29
CA LEU A 47 17.89 -28.97 -1.42
C LEU A 47 16.44 -28.77 -0.97
N VAL A 48 15.93 -29.65 -0.09
CA VAL A 48 14.55 -29.55 0.43
C VAL A 48 14.37 -28.27 1.24
N ASN A 49 15.35 -27.89 2.08
CA ASN A 49 15.31 -26.63 2.82
C ASN A 49 15.33 -25.41 1.90
N PHE A 50 16.12 -25.44 0.82
CA PHE A 50 16.15 -24.36 -0.16
C PHE A 50 14.80 -24.19 -0.86
N ILE A 51 14.19 -25.29 -1.28
CA ILE A 51 12.88 -25.26 -1.92
C ILE A 51 11.81 -24.77 -0.93
N GLY A 52 11.82 -25.27 0.31
CA GLY A 52 10.89 -24.86 1.37
C GLY A 52 11.03 -23.38 1.73
N GLY A 53 12.25 -22.92 1.97
CA GLY A 53 12.54 -21.51 2.24
C GLY A 53 12.19 -20.60 1.07
N PHE A 54 12.45 -21.04 -0.17
CA PHE A 54 12.05 -20.31 -1.37
C PHE A 54 10.52 -20.17 -1.47
N MET A 55 9.79 -21.28 -1.33
CA MET A 55 8.32 -21.25 -1.31
C MET A 55 7.78 -20.35 -0.21
N HIS A 56 8.38 -20.38 0.97
CA HIS A 56 8.00 -19.53 2.09
C HIS A 56 8.20 -18.04 1.78
N PHE A 57 9.40 -17.63 1.36
CA PHE A 57 9.66 -16.24 1.02
C PHE A 57 8.82 -15.77 -0.17
N THR A 58 8.55 -16.64 -1.15
CA THR A 58 7.63 -16.32 -2.25
C THR A 58 6.20 -16.06 -1.73
N VAL A 59 5.68 -16.88 -0.83
CA VAL A 59 4.31 -16.69 -0.30
C VAL A 59 4.21 -15.49 0.63
N TYR A 60 5.18 -15.29 1.54
CA TYR A 60 5.09 -14.27 2.58
C TYR A 60 5.65 -12.89 2.18
N MET A 61 6.57 -12.83 1.21
CA MET A 61 7.17 -11.58 0.74
C MET A 61 6.74 -11.26 -0.68
N GLU A 62 6.98 -12.16 -1.63
CA GLU A 62 6.82 -11.87 -3.07
C GLU A 62 5.36 -11.62 -3.44
N PHE A 63 4.44 -12.51 -3.04
CA PHE A 63 3.02 -12.40 -3.37
C PHE A 63 2.33 -11.14 -2.80
N PRO A 64 2.51 -10.78 -1.51
CA PRO A 64 1.99 -9.52 -0.98
C PRO A 64 2.60 -8.30 -1.66
N CYS A 65 3.91 -8.32 -1.96
CA CYS A 65 4.57 -7.22 -2.67
C CYS A 65 4.01 -7.03 -4.08
N PHE A 66 3.77 -8.13 -4.82
CA PHE A 66 3.13 -8.08 -6.14
C PHE A 66 1.71 -7.53 -6.08
N THR A 67 0.94 -7.95 -5.08
CA THR A 67 -0.41 -7.44 -4.85
C THR A 67 -0.37 -5.93 -4.60
N ALA A 68 0.51 -5.48 -3.70
CA ALA A 68 0.67 -4.06 -3.39
C ALA A 68 1.16 -3.24 -4.60
N LEU A 69 2.12 -3.76 -5.37
CA LEU A 69 2.59 -3.13 -6.60
C LEU A 69 1.47 -3.00 -7.63
N SER A 70 0.68 -4.06 -7.85
CA SER A 70 -0.44 -4.04 -8.78
C SER A 70 -1.48 -2.99 -8.40
N VAL A 71 -1.81 -2.90 -7.11
CA VAL A 71 -2.69 -1.86 -6.57
C VAL A 71 -2.08 -0.48 -6.77
N CYS A 72 -0.79 -0.29 -6.45
CA CYS A 72 -0.10 0.98 -6.63
C CYS A 72 -0.10 1.45 -8.09
N ILE A 73 0.09 0.54 -9.05
CA ILE A 73 0.06 0.83 -10.48
C ILE A 73 -1.34 1.30 -10.89
N LEU A 74 -2.36 0.57 -10.47
CA LEU A 74 -3.75 0.91 -10.78
C LEU A 74 -4.12 2.29 -10.23
N VAL A 75 -3.80 2.54 -8.96
CA VAL A 75 -4.01 3.84 -8.30
C VAL A 75 -3.23 4.95 -9.01
N HIS A 76 -1.98 4.71 -9.38
CA HIS A 76 -1.16 5.69 -10.10
C HIS A 76 -1.72 6.00 -11.49
N HIS A 77 -2.29 5.02 -12.19
CA HIS A 77 -2.93 5.25 -13.48
C HIS A 77 -4.12 6.22 -13.35
N TYR A 78 -5.00 6.01 -12.38
CA TYR A 78 -6.13 6.91 -12.13
C TYR A 78 -5.69 8.29 -11.63
N GLU A 79 -4.62 8.34 -10.86
CA GLU A 79 -4.01 9.59 -10.45
C GLU A 79 -3.46 10.38 -11.64
N LEU A 80 -2.83 9.71 -12.61
CA LEU A 80 -2.34 10.34 -13.83
C LEU A 80 -3.50 10.89 -14.68
N ILE A 81 -4.61 10.15 -14.78
CA ILE A 81 -5.84 10.63 -15.44
C ILE A 81 -6.36 11.90 -14.76
N LEU A 82 -6.40 11.95 -13.43
CA LEU A 82 -6.80 13.15 -12.68
C LEU A 82 -5.85 14.32 -12.89
N ARG A 83 -4.53 14.09 -12.93
CA ARG A 83 -3.55 15.15 -13.22
C ARG A 83 -3.71 15.69 -14.63
N HIS A 84 -3.88 14.82 -15.62
CA HIS A 84 -4.11 15.26 -17.00
C HIS A 84 -5.36 16.12 -17.12
N PHE A 85 -6.42 15.72 -16.43
CA PHE A 85 -7.65 16.52 -16.32
C PHE A 85 -7.41 17.88 -15.63
N HIS A 86 -6.57 17.92 -14.59
CA HIS A 86 -6.18 19.15 -13.91
C HIS A 86 -5.39 20.11 -14.82
N ASP A 87 -4.44 19.58 -15.60
CA ASP A 87 -3.65 20.37 -16.55
C ASP A 87 -4.53 20.89 -17.70
N ASP A 88 -5.45 20.08 -18.21
CA ASP A 88 -6.45 20.49 -19.21
C ASP A 88 -7.35 21.62 -18.70
N LEU A 89 -7.77 21.53 -17.43
CA LEU A 89 -8.56 22.57 -16.77
C LEU A 89 -7.76 23.87 -16.66
N LYS A 90 -6.48 23.79 -16.28
CA LYS A 90 -5.61 24.95 -16.10
C LYS A 90 -5.31 25.66 -17.43
N THR A 91 -5.08 24.91 -18.50
CA THR A 91 -4.75 25.46 -19.83
C THR A 91 -5.94 26.11 -20.52
N ARG A 92 -7.17 25.63 -20.28
CA ARG A 92 -8.41 26.15 -20.92
C ARG A 92 -9.12 27.27 -20.15
N ASN A 93 -8.51 27.76 -19.07
CA ASN A 93 -9.00 28.83 -18.19
C ASN A 93 -9.44 30.12 -18.93
N SER A 94 -8.98 30.34 -20.17
CA SER A 94 -9.22 31.57 -20.95
C SER A 94 -10.37 31.53 -21.97
N SER A 95 -11.00 30.38 -22.26
CA SER A 95 -12.00 30.31 -23.36
C SER A 95 -13.06 29.21 -23.24
N ILE A 96 -13.60 29.01 -22.03
CA ILE A 96 -14.65 28.01 -21.81
C ILE A 96 -15.92 28.47 -22.55
N LYS A 97 -16.43 27.61 -23.44
CA LYS A 97 -17.73 27.77 -24.11
C LYS A 97 -18.69 26.72 -23.53
N ILE A 98 -19.99 27.03 -23.42
CA ILE A 98 -21.07 26.17 -22.88
C ILE A 98 -20.97 24.72 -23.35
N LEU A 99 -20.84 24.50 -24.68
CA LEU A 99 -20.81 23.15 -25.25
C LEU A 99 -19.58 22.33 -24.80
N LYS A 100 -18.44 23.01 -24.60
CA LYS A 100 -17.21 22.39 -24.07
C LYS A 100 -17.32 22.15 -22.57
N CYS A 101 -18.03 23.02 -21.83
CA CYS A 101 -18.29 22.85 -20.40
C CYS A 101 -19.10 21.58 -20.12
N HIS A 102 -20.12 21.28 -20.92
CA HIS A 102 -20.91 20.05 -20.74
C HIS A 102 -20.08 18.77 -20.97
N MET A 103 -19.27 18.71 -22.04
CA MET A 103 -18.36 17.58 -22.27
C MET A 103 -17.34 17.43 -21.14
N PHE A 104 -16.87 18.55 -20.60
CA PHE A 104 -15.90 18.58 -19.52
C PHE A 104 -16.47 18.01 -18.21
N VAL A 105 -17.68 18.44 -17.83
CA VAL A 105 -18.41 17.89 -16.68
C VAL A 105 -18.67 16.40 -16.84
N ASN A 106 -19.04 15.96 -18.05
CA ASN A 106 -19.29 14.55 -18.32
C ASN A 106 -18.02 13.69 -18.19
N ASN A 107 -16.89 14.20 -18.70
CA ASN A 107 -15.59 13.53 -18.56
C ASN A 107 -15.19 13.41 -17.07
N TYR A 108 -15.37 14.48 -16.28
CA TYR A 108 -15.11 14.42 -14.85
C TYR A 108 -16.02 13.42 -14.14
N ASN A 109 -17.31 13.41 -14.46
CA ASN A 109 -18.26 12.45 -13.88
C ASN A 109 -17.87 11.01 -14.16
N ASN A 110 -17.45 10.71 -15.39
CA ASN A 110 -16.96 9.39 -15.79
C ASN A 110 -15.68 9.00 -15.02
N ILE A 111 -14.74 9.94 -14.83
CA ILE A 111 -13.54 9.69 -14.02
C ILE A 111 -13.92 9.39 -12.57
N VAL A 112 -14.81 10.19 -11.98
CA VAL A 112 -15.29 10.01 -10.60
C VAL A 112 -16.01 8.66 -10.42
N GLU A 113 -16.85 8.27 -11.36
CA GLU A 113 -17.54 6.97 -11.36
C GLU A 113 -16.56 5.81 -11.42
N LYS A 114 -15.54 5.88 -12.27
CA LYS A 114 -14.47 4.86 -12.31
C LYS A 114 -13.66 4.80 -11.03
N ILE A 115 -13.41 5.94 -10.37
CA ILE A 115 -12.74 5.97 -9.06
C ILE A 115 -13.61 5.34 -7.97
N LEU A 116 -14.93 5.49 -8.03
CA LEU A 116 -15.85 4.79 -7.12
C LEU A 116 -15.80 3.27 -7.33
N ILE A 117 -15.90 2.82 -8.58
CA ILE A 117 -15.77 1.39 -8.91
C ILE A 117 -14.41 0.84 -8.45
N LEU A 118 -13.34 1.62 -8.66
CA LEU A 118 -12.00 1.31 -8.18
C LEU A 118 -11.96 1.17 -6.66
N LYS A 119 -12.57 2.11 -5.92
CA LYS A 119 -12.66 2.08 -4.45
C LYS A 119 -13.32 0.79 -4.00
N ASP A 120 -14.49 0.45 -4.56
CA ASP A 120 -15.26 -0.71 -4.15
C ASP A 120 -14.53 -2.03 -4.48
N THR A 121 -13.89 -2.09 -5.64
CA THR A 121 -13.13 -3.27 -6.09
C THR A 121 -11.85 -3.47 -5.27
N LEU A 122 -11.14 -2.38 -4.94
CA LEU A 122 -9.89 -2.44 -4.18
C LEU A 122 -10.09 -2.54 -2.67
N SER A 123 -11.29 -2.30 -2.18
CA SER A 123 -11.62 -2.27 -0.75
C SER A 123 -11.16 -3.53 -0.01
N THR A 124 -11.50 -4.70 -0.53
CA THR A 124 -11.13 -6.01 0.04
C THR A 124 -9.64 -6.34 -0.08
N PRO A 125 -8.99 -6.24 -1.27
CA PRO A 125 -7.56 -6.54 -1.37
C PRO A 125 -6.69 -5.56 -0.57
N LEU A 126 -7.10 -4.29 -0.46
CA LEU A 126 -6.42 -3.31 0.41
C LEU A 126 -6.50 -3.72 1.88
N LEU A 127 -7.66 -4.18 2.35
CA LEU A 127 -7.81 -4.67 3.71
C LEU A 127 -6.92 -5.89 3.97
N ALA A 128 -6.94 -6.87 3.06
CA ALA A 128 -6.12 -8.07 3.18
C ALA A 128 -4.62 -7.75 3.23
N ALA A 129 -4.16 -6.83 2.35
CA ALA A 129 -2.77 -6.40 2.33
C ALA A 129 -2.37 -5.62 3.59
N LEU A 130 -3.25 -4.76 4.11
CA LEU A 130 -3.04 -4.06 5.38
C LEU A 130 -2.92 -5.05 6.55
N LEU A 131 -3.86 -5.99 6.67
CA LEU A 131 -3.85 -7.01 7.72
C LEU A 131 -2.59 -7.86 7.65
N ASN A 132 -2.18 -8.25 6.44
CA ASN A 132 -0.92 -8.97 6.23
C ASN A 132 0.29 -8.14 6.70
N GLY A 133 0.32 -6.84 6.40
CA GLY A 133 1.36 -5.93 6.86
C GLY A 133 1.44 -5.84 8.39
N PHE A 134 0.30 -5.68 9.06
CA PHE A 134 0.25 -5.68 10.52
C PHE A 134 0.62 -7.03 11.13
N PHE A 135 0.12 -8.13 10.57
CA PHE A 135 0.40 -9.47 11.05
C PHE A 135 1.91 -9.78 11.02
N ASN A 136 2.59 -9.42 9.92
CA ASN A 136 4.05 -9.55 9.83
C ASN A 136 4.78 -8.74 10.90
N LEU A 137 4.35 -7.51 11.18
CA LEU A 137 4.96 -6.69 12.23
C LEU A 137 4.72 -7.25 13.64
N TYR A 138 3.50 -7.76 13.90
CA TYR A 138 3.17 -8.38 15.19
C TYR A 138 3.88 -9.72 15.39
N LEU A 139 4.09 -10.52 14.33
CA LEU A 139 4.93 -11.72 14.39
C LEU A 139 6.35 -11.35 14.83
N VAL A 140 6.94 -10.33 14.20
CA VAL A 140 8.29 -9.86 14.56
C VAL A 140 8.35 -9.46 16.04
N LEU A 141 7.35 -8.72 16.51
CA LEU A 141 7.25 -8.35 17.92
C LEU A 141 7.16 -9.59 18.83
N ALA A 142 6.32 -10.55 18.49
CA ALA A 142 6.14 -11.78 19.27
C ALA A 142 7.44 -12.60 19.38
N PHE A 143 8.22 -12.69 18.30
CA PHE A 143 9.50 -13.39 18.28
C PHE A 143 10.63 -12.63 18.99
N ILE A 144 10.68 -11.29 18.92
CA ILE A 144 11.60 -10.48 19.74
C ILE A 144 11.29 -10.70 21.23
N LEU A 145 10.03 -10.98 21.56
CA LEU A 145 9.60 -11.41 22.88
C LEU A 145 9.91 -12.88 23.20
N GLN A 146 10.64 -13.61 22.37
CA GLN A 146 11.21 -14.91 22.74
C GLN A 146 12.72 -14.74 22.95
N GLN A 147 13.28 -15.38 23.98
CA GLN A 147 14.60 -15.01 24.51
C GLN A 147 15.78 -15.67 23.78
N GLU A 148 15.49 -16.64 22.91
CA GLU A 148 16.49 -17.39 22.15
C GLU A 148 16.17 -17.26 20.66
N VAL A 149 16.84 -16.32 20.00
CA VAL A 149 16.68 -16.10 18.55
C VAL A 149 17.96 -16.54 17.86
N SER A 150 17.86 -17.58 17.02
CA SER A 150 18.96 -18.03 16.17
C SER A 150 19.23 -17.02 15.05
N PHE A 151 20.47 -16.98 14.54
CA PHE A 151 20.85 -16.07 13.45
C PHE A 151 19.99 -16.24 12.19
N ALA A 152 19.57 -17.47 11.87
CA ALA A 152 18.65 -17.74 10.77
C ALA A 152 17.25 -17.10 10.98
N MET A 153 16.76 -17.08 12.22
CA MET A 153 15.50 -16.41 12.56
C MET A 153 15.63 -14.89 12.47
N ILE A 154 16.79 -14.30 12.77
CA ILE A 154 17.01 -12.85 12.62
C ILE A 154 16.78 -12.41 11.17
N VAL A 155 17.26 -13.19 10.19
CA VAL A 155 17.05 -12.90 8.76
C VAL A 155 15.57 -12.93 8.40
N GLU A 156 14.83 -13.95 8.86
CA GLU A 156 13.39 -14.09 8.62
C GLU A 156 12.59 -12.94 9.26
N LEU A 157 12.91 -12.58 10.49
CA LEU A 157 12.29 -11.46 11.20
C LEU A 157 12.54 -10.13 10.50
N PHE A 158 13.74 -9.92 9.98
CA PHE A 158 14.05 -8.73 9.19
C PHE A 158 13.20 -8.67 7.93
N VAL A 159 13.03 -9.79 7.22
CA VAL A 159 12.19 -9.87 6.01
C VAL A 159 10.73 -9.57 6.32
N PHE A 160 10.17 -10.14 7.40
CA PHE A 160 8.80 -9.84 7.82
C PHE A 160 8.62 -8.39 8.22
N ALA A 161 9.57 -7.82 8.97
CA ALA A 161 9.54 -6.42 9.36
C ALA A 161 9.58 -5.51 8.12
N ALA A 162 10.53 -5.75 7.21
CA ALA A 162 10.67 -4.99 5.97
C ALA A 162 9.43 -5.10 5.10
N THR A 163 8.90 -6.30 4.90
CA THR A 163 7.68 -6.54 4.10
C THR A 163 6.49 -5.80 4.71
N GLY A 164 6.28 -5.91 6.03
CA GLY A 164 5.19 -5.22 6.71
C GLY A 164 5.26 -3.70 6.57
N VAL A 165 6.44 -3.11 6.80
CA VAL A 165 6.68 -1.67 6.63
C VAL A 165 6.45 -1.23 5.18
N VAL A 166 7.00 -1.96 4.21
CA VAL A 166 6.86 -1.64 2.78
C VAL A 166 5.40 -1.69 2.35
N LEU A 167 4.64 -2.71 2.75
CA LEU A 167 3.22 -2.81 2.43
C LEU A 167 2.42 -1.64 2.99
N LEU A 168 2.57 -1.35 4.29
CA LEU A 168 1.82 -0.26 4.95
C LEU A 168 2.15 1.10 4.33
N THR A 169 3.44 1.40 4.14
CA THR A 169 3.91 2.69 3.62
C THR A 169 3.55 2.88 2.14
N SER A 170 3.85 1.90 1.28
CA SER A 170 3.60 2.01 -0.16
C SER A 170 2.11 2.16 -0.48
N LEU A 171 1.26 1.32 0.11
CA LEU A 171 -0.18 1.37 -0.10
C LEU A 171 -0.77 2.69 0.38
N THR A 172 -0.40 3.14 1.58
CA THR A 172 -0.95 4.40 2.11
C THR A 172 -0.50 5.61 1.31
N LEU A 173 0.78 5.68 0.95
CA LEU A 173 1.31 6.78 0.15
C LEU A 173 0.69 6.80 -1.25
N CYS A 174 0.59 5.66 -1.93
CA CYS A 174 -0.06 5.61 -3.25
C CYS A 174 -1.54 5.95 -3.18
N CYS A 175 -2.30 5.30 -2.29
CA CYS A 175 -3.74 5.51 -2.19
C CYS A 175 -4.10 6.95 -1.80
N SER A 176 -3.26 7.64 -1.02
CA SER A 176 -3.47 9.05 -0.66
C SER A 176 -3.32 10.04 -1.82
N LYS A 177 -2.71 9.65 -2.96
CA LYS A 177 -2.50 10.57 -4.10
C LYS A 177 -3.78 10.91 -4.87
N ILE A 178 -4.76 10.00 -4.89
CA ILE A 178 -6.06 10.25 -5.54
C ILE A 178 -6.81 11.42 -4.85
N PRO A 179 -7.09 11.37 -3.53
CA PRO A 179 -7.77 12.48 -2.87
C PRO A 179 -6.96 13.78 -2.94
N ASP A 180 -5.63 13.72 -2.84
CA ASP A 180 -4.76 14.89 -3.04
C ASP A 180 -4.95 15.53 -4.42
N SER A 181 -5.08 14.73 -5.47
CA SER A 181 -5.29 15.20 -6.84
C SER A 181 -6.68 15.77 -7.04
N MET A 182 -7.71 15.16 -6.44
CA MET A 182 -9.08 15.69 -6.45
C MET A 182 -9.18 17.04 -5.72
N ILE A 183 -8.47 17.21 -4.59
CA ILE A 183 -8.41 18.49 -3.86
C ILE A 183 -7.82 19.60 -4.74
N LYS A 184 -6.75 19.31 -5.50
CA LYS A 184 -6.15 20.28 -6.44
C LYS A 184 -7.09 20.67 -7.57
N ILE A 185 -7.86 19.72 -8.10
CA ILE A 185 -8.89 20.01 -9.10
C ILE A 185 -9.96 20.92 -8.51
N LYS A 186 -10.45 20.60 -7.30
CA LYS A 186 -11.46 21.39 -6.59
C LYS A 186 -10.99 22.81 -6.31
N SER A 187 -9.76 23.00 -5.82
CA SER A 187 -9.22 24.35 -5.59
C SER A 187 -9.06 25.15 -6.88
N THR A 188 -8.71 24.49 -7.98
CA THR A 188 -8.60 25.16 -9.29
C THR A 188 -9.98 25.51 -9.86
N LEU A 189 -10.99 24.65 -9.64
CA LEU A 189 -12.39 24.95 -9.96
C LEU A 189 -12.93 26.14 -9.15
N ALA A 190 -12.66 26.20 -7.85
CA ALA A 190 -13.06 27.33 -7.01
C ALA A 190 -12.44 28.64 -7.54
N ALA A 191 -11.13 28.64 -7.82
CA ALA A 191 -10.45 29.81 -8.39
C ALA A 191 -10.99 30.21 -9.78
N LEU A 192 -11.47 29.26 -10.58
CA LEU A 192 -12.13 29.52 -11.87
C LEU A 192 -13.48 30.18 -11.70
N ILE A 193 -14.29 29.69 -10.74
CA ILE A 193 -15.60 30.24 -10.41
C ILE A 193 -15.47 31.69 -9.95
N ASP A 194 -14.55 31.97 -9.02
CA ASP A 194 -14.31 33.31 -8.50
C ASP A 194 -13.93 34.30 -9.62
N ARG A 195 -13.05 33.89 -10.55
CA ARG A 195 -12.64 34.74 -11.69
C ARG A 195 -13.77 35.02 -12.66
N HIS A 196 -14.62 34.04 -12.95
CA HIS A 196 -15.74 34.22 -13.90
C HIS A 196 -16.89 35.03 -13.29
N GLN A 197 -17.14 34.91 -11.98
CA GLN A 197 -18.11 35.75 -11.28
C GLN A 197 -17.72 37.23 -11.28
N VAL A 198 -16.41 37.54 -11.27
CA VAL A 198 -15.90 38.92 -11.35
C VAL A 198 -15.94 39.50 -12.76
N ASN A 199 -15.78 38.67 -13.80
CA ASN A 199 -15.62 39.16 -15.18
C ASN A 199 -16.90 39.18 -16.04
N ASP A 200 -17.93 38.37 -15.76
CA ASP A 200 -19.06 38.26 -16.69
C ASP A 200 -20.39 37.82 -16.01
N LEU A 201 -21.32 38.76 -15.84
CA LEU A 201 -22.67 38.53 -15.27
C LEU A 201 -23.57 37.64 -16.17
N SER A 202 -23.17 37.37 -17.41
CA SER A 202 -23.97 36.68 -18.43
C SER A 202 -23.80 35.15 -18.45
N VAL A 203 -22.81 34.59 -17.74
CA VAL A 203 -22.35 33.19 -17.88
C VAL A 203 -22.93 32.25 -16.79
N GLY A 204 -24.08 32.60 -16.22
CA GLY A 204 -24.65 31.94 -15.03
C GLY A 204 -24.91 30.43 -15.16
N ARG A 205 -25.08 29.88 -16.37
CA ARG A 205 -25.30 28.42 -16.55
C ARG A 205 -23.99 27.62 -16.51
N GLU A 206 -22.89 28.15 -17.03
CA GLU A 206 -21.59 27.46 -16.99
C GLU A 206 -20.99 27.48 -15.57
N ILE A 207 -21.12 28.61 -14.87
CA ILE A 207 -20.68 28.76 -13.47
C ILE A 207 -21.40 27.73 -12.59
N ARG A 208 -22.73 27.54 -12.77
CA ARG A 208 -23.48 26.50 -12.05
C ARG A 208 -22.99 25.07 -12.31
N LEU A 209 -22.49 24.77 -13.51
CA LEU A 209 -21.95 23.46 -13.83
C LEU A 209 -20.59 23.24 -13.16
N LEU A 210 -19.73 24.27 -13.14
CA LEU A 210 -18.45 24.24 -12.42
C LEU A 210 -18.66 24.13 -10.90
N GLU A 211 -19.61 24.89 -10.33
CA GLU A 211 -19.99 24.78 -8.93
C GLU A 211 -20.49 23.37 -8.57
N ARG A 212 -21.24 22.72 -9.48
CA ARG A 212 -21.68 21.32 -9.27
C ARG A 212 -20.48 20.37 -9.21
N MET A 213 -19.42 20.60 -10.00
CA MET A 213 -18.21 19.80 -9.95
C MET A 213 -17.39 20.07 -8.68
N GLU A 214 -17.26 21.34 -8.28
CA GLU A 214 -16.55 21.73 -7.06
C GLU A 214 -17.23 21.15 -5.80
N LYS A 215 -18.58 21.14 -5.78
CA LYS A 215 -19.37 20.59 -4.68
C LYS A 215 -19.31 19.07 -4.56
N LYS A 216 -18.72 18.34 -5.53
CA LYS A 216 -18.54 16.90 -5.39
C LYS A 216 -17.61 16.56 -4.22
N GLU A 217 -17.96 15.48 -3.54
CA GLU A 217 -17.17 14.96 -2.42
C GLU A 217 -15.85 14.37 -2.92
N ILE A 218 -14.82 14.51 -2.07
CA ILE A 218 -13.51 13.92 -2.33
C ILE A 218 -13.60 12.43 -2.00
N ILE A 219 -13.27 11.58 -2.97
CA ILE A 219 -13.29 10.14 -2.76
C ILE A 219 -11.96 9.73 -2.14
N TYR A 220 -12.06 9.16 -0.94
CA TYR A 220 -10.95 8.49 -0.29
C TYR A 220 -11.03 7.00 -0.58
N LEU A 221 -9.91 6.41 -1.01
CA LEU A 221 -9.75 4.97 -0.99
C LEU A 221 -9.89 4.49 0.46
N SER A 222 -10.72 3.48 0.67
CA SER A 222 -10.93 2.84 1.97
C SER A 222 -10.72 1.34 1.87
N ALA A 223 -10.30 0.73 2.97
CA ALA A 223 -10.30 -0.71 3.14
C ALA A 223 -11.56 -1.10 3.93
N CYS A 224 -12.54 -1.69 3.23
CA CYS A 224 -13.87 -2.06 3.71
C CYS A 224 -14.60 -0.94 4.49
N ASP A 225 -14.38 0.33 4.11
CA ASP A 225 -14.88 1.52 4.83
C ASP A 225 -14.49 1.61 6.32
N MET A 226 -13.59 0.75 6.79
CA MET A 226 -13.06 0.77 8.15
C MET A 226 -11.83 1.68 8.25
N VAL A 227 -10.96 1.64 7.24
CA VAL A 227 -9.70 2.38 7.22
C VAL A 227 -9.65 3.27 5.98
N TYR A 228 -9.48 4.57 6.18
CA TYR A 228 -9.30 5.53 5.10
C TYR A 228 -7.81 5.78 4.88
N PHE A 229 -7.34 5.65 3.64
CA PHE A 229 -5.94 5.87 3.29
C PHE A 229 -5.61 7.36 3.26
N ARG A 230 -5.23 7.89 4.42
CA ARG A 230 -4.70 9.24 4.62
C ARG A 230 -3.23 9.14 5.03
N LYS A 231 -2.43 10.18 4.78
CA LYS A 231 -1.02 10.20 5.25
C LYS A 231 -0.93 10.09 6.78
N GLU A 232 -1.92 10.66 7.47
CA GLU A 232 -2.09 10.57 8.93
C GLU A 232 -2.26 9.12 9.43
N PHE A 233 -2.85 8.24 8.61
CA PHE A 233 -3.03 6.82 8.97
C PHE A 233 -1.69 6.13 9.24
N LEU A 234 -0.61 6.47 8.50
CA LEU A 234 0.70 5.89 8.77
C LEU A 234 1.19 6.23 10.17
N LEU A 235 1.04 7.49 10.58
CA LEU A 235 1.49 7.94 11.89
C LEU A 235 0.69 7.24 12.99
N SER A 236 -0.63 7.10 12.82
CA SER A 236 -1.47 6.33 13.73
C SER A 236 -1.07 4.85 13.76
N ALA A 237 -0.90 4.20 12.61
CA ALA A 237 -0.53 2.79 12.51
C ALA A 237 0.81 2.49 13.19
N PHE A 238 1.85 3.27 12.89
CA PHE A 238 3.16 3.12 13.53
C PHE A 238 3.12 3.49 15.01
N GLY A 239 2.38 4.53 15.38
CA GLY A 239 2.17 4.92 16.77
C GLY A 239 1.54 3.79 17.57
N THR A 240 0.44 3.22 17.06
CA THR A 240 -0.26 2.07 17.66
C THR A 240 0.65 0.85 17.77
N PHE A 241 1.41 0.52 16.72
CA PHE A 241 2.38 -0.57 16.75
C PHE A 241 3.44 -0.37 17.83
N LEU A 242 4.02 0.84 17.94
CA LEU A 242 5.01 1.17 18.95
C LEU A 242 4.42 1.16 20.36
N THR A 243 3.22 1.73 20.57
CA THR A 243 2.56 1.75 21.88
C THR A 243 2.25 0.34 22.37
N TYR A 244 1.62 -0.49 21.54
CA TYR A 244 1.35 -1.88 21.92
C TYR A 244 2.63 -2.70 22.03
N GLY A 245 3.62 -2.45 21.17
CA GLY A 245 4.94 -3.07 21.24
C GLY A 245 5.62 -2.82 22.58
N LEU A 246 5.71 -1.55 22.98
CA LEU A 246 6.29 -1.14 24.27
C LEU A 246 5.49 -1.69 25.45
N LEU A 247 4.15 -1.69 25.37
CA LEU A 247 3.29 -2.21 26.42
C LEU A 247 3.53 -3.71 26.65
N ILE A 248 3.62 -4.49 25.56
CA ILE A 248 3.88 -5.92 25.62
C ILE A 248 5.29 -6.20 26.18
N ILE A 249 6.31 -5.45 25.75
CA ILE A 249 7.68 -5.56 26.29
C ILE A 249 7.71 -5.25 27.79
N ASN A 250 7.01 -4.19 28.22
CA ASN A 250 6.94 -3.80 29.62
C ASN A 250 6.24 -4.87 30.48
N MET A 251 5.09 -5.39 30.04
CA MET A 251 4.37 -6.46 30.75
C MET A 251 5.25 -7.69 30.98
N ARG A 252 6.03 -8.09 29.96
CA ARG A 252 6.97 -9.21 30.09
C ARG A 252 8.13 -8.92 31.05
N LYS A 253 8.56 -7.67 31.16
CA LYS A 253 9.61 -7.27 32.11
C LYS A 253 9.13 -7.40 33.56
N PHE A 254 7.85 -7.12 33.83
CA PHE A 254 7.24 -7.31 35.14
C PHE A 254 7.08 -8.79 35.53
N GLU A 255 6.85 -9.68 34.57
CA GLU A 255 6.70 -11.12 34.84
C GLU A 255 8.02 -11.83 35.20
N LYS A 256 9.17 -11.19 34.94
CA LYS A 256 10.51 -11.72 35.25
C LYS A 256 11.13 -11.22 36.57
N ILE A 257 10.41 -10.39 37.32
CA ILE A 257 10.81 -9.85 38.64
C ILE A 257 9.99 -10.58 39.71
#